data_AF-A0A7Y3MH97-F1
#
_entry.id   AF-A0A7Y3MH97-F1
#
_cell.length_a   1.000
_cell.length_b   1.000
_cell.length_c   1.000
_cell.angle_alpha   90.00
_cell.angle_beta   90.00
_cell.angle_gamma   90.00
#
_symmetry.space_group_name_H-M   'P 1'
#
loop_
_entity.id
_entity.type
_entity.pdbx_description
1 polymer ?
#
loop_
_entity_poly.entity_id
_entity_poly.type
_entity_poly.pdbx_seq_one_letter_code
_entity_poly.pdbx_strand_id
1 'polypeptide(L)'
;MTTSTDPVPTDYQVAIIGANRAGISVALDAYEAGIERIVIIDSQEEVELPDLGGQPDVLLGKPVERIKEDGTVTVSGADFEVTATVAVVA
;
A
#
# COMPACT_ATOMS: atom_id res chain seq x y z
N MET A 1 12.18 -4.97 -18.30
CA MET A 1 10.90 -4.66 -17.63
C MET A 1 10.31 -5.97 -17.17
N THR A 2 10.50 -6.33 -15.90
CA THR A 2 9.89 -7.52 -15.29
C THR A 2 8.71 -7.04 -14.46
N THR A 3 7.52 -7.06 -15.04
CA THR A 3 6.27 -6.99 -14.26
C THR A 3 6.17 -8.30 -13.50
N SER A 4 6.55 -8.31 -12.22
CA SER A 4 6.29 -9.46 -11.35
C SER A 4 4.78 -9.60 -11.23
N THR A 5 4.21 -10.64 -11.83
CA THR A 5 2.82 -11.08 -11.64
C THR A 5 2.72 -11.96 -10.41
N ASP A 6 3.41 -11.59 -9.33
CA ASP A 6 3.17 -12.26 -8.06
C ASP A 6 1.77 -11.85 -7.59
N PRO A 7 0.95 -12.81 -7.13
CA PRO A 7 -0.35 -12.48 -6.56
C PRO A 7 -0.12 -11.57 -5.37
N VAL A 8 -0.58 -10.32 -5.48
CA VAL A 8 -0.59 -9.37 -4.37
C VAL A 8 -1.37 -10.05 -3.22
N PRO A 9 -0.80 -10.18 -2.01
CA PRO A 9 -1.46 -10.84 -0.87
C PRO A 9 -2.69 -10.06 -0.37
N THR A 10 -3.90 -10.64 -0.35
CA THR A 10 -5.18 -9.93 -0.02
C THR A 10 -5.38 -9.57 1.44
N ASP A 11 -4.51 -10.03 2.34
CA ASP A 11 -4.69 -9.97 3.79
C ASP A 11 -3.77 -8.95 4.48
N TYR A 12 -3.63 -7.74 3.91
CA TYR A 12 -2.89 -6.66 4.57
C TYR A 12 -3.58 -6.21 5.86
N GLN A 13 -2.79 -5.87 6.88
CA GLN A 13 -3.28 -5.30 8.14
C GLN A 13 -3.46 -3.78 8.01
N VAL A 14 -2.56 -3.14 7.26
CA VAL A 14 -2.53 -1.69 7.06
C VAL A 14 -2.35 -1.38 5.58
N ALA A 15 -3.17 -0.45 5.09
CA ALA A 15 -3.06 0.15 3.77
C ALA A 15 -2.79 1.64 3.93
N ILE A 16 -1.71 2.09 3.32
CA ILE A 16 -1.29 3.49 3.32
C ILE A 16 -1.52 4.03 1.92
N ILE A 17 -2.32 5.08 1.82
CA ILE A 17 -2.65 5.70 0.53
C ILE A 17 -1.75 6.92 0.36
N GLY A 18 -0.88 6.86 -0.65
CA GLY A 18 0.16 7.83 -0.92
C GLY A 18 1.55 7.31 -0.55
N ALA A 19 2.45 7.27 -1.53
CA ALA A 19 3.86 6.90 -1.41
C ALA A 19 4.77 8.13 -1.25
N ASN A 20 4.24 9.25 -0.78
CA ASN A 20 5.06 10.40 -0.42
C ASN A 20 5.89 10.10 0.86
N ARG A 21 6.77 11.02 1.24
CA ARG A 21 7.64 10.85 2.42
C ARG A 21 6.87 10.58 3.72
N ALA A 22 5.67 11.14 3.86
CA ALA A 22 4.85 10.92 5.04
C ALA A 22 4.22 9.53 5.04
N GLY A 23 3.67 9.08 3.91
CA GLY A 23 3.15 7.72 3.76
C GLY A 23 4.22 6.66 3.99
N ILE A 24 5.43 6.87 3.44
CA ILE A 24 6.58 6.00 3.69
C ILE A 24 6.95 5.98 5.18
N SER A 25 7.00 7.14 5.84
CA SER A 25 7.30 7.22 7.28
C SER A 25 6.29 6.43 8.10
N VAL A 26 4.99 6.58 7.81
CA VAL A 26 3.93 5.83 8.51
C VAL A 26 4.09 4.32 8.29
N ALA A 27 4.50 3.90 7.09
CA ALA A 27 4.70 2.49 6.80
C ALA A 27 5.88 1.90 7.59
N LEU A 28 6.97 2.67 7.69
CA LEU A 28 8.13 2.28 8.48
C LEU A 28 7.80 2.23 9.97
N ASP A 29 7.12 3.25 10.51
CA ASP A 29 6.70 3.28 11.91
C ASP A 29 5.78 2.10 12.24
N ALA A 30 4.85 1.76 11.34
CA ALA A 30 3.98 0.59 11.47
C ALA A 30 4.78 -0.72 11.47
N TYR A 31 5.78 -0.83 10.60
CA TYR A 31 6.65 -2.00 10.53
C TYR A 31 7.49 -2.15 11.81
N GLU A 32 8.09 -1.07 12.30
CA GLU A 32 8.84 -1.03 13.56
C GLU A 32 7.96 -1.38 14.78
N ALA A 33 6.66 -1.06 14.71
CA ALA A 33 5.67 -1.46 15.70
C ALA A 33 5.26 -2.94 15.62
N GLY A 34 5.81 -3.71 14.68
CA GLY A 34 5.57 -5.14 14.50
C GLY A 34 4.38 -5.47 13.59
N ILE A 35 3.94 -4.53 12.75
CA ILE A 35 2.93 -4.82 11.72
C ILE A 35 3.63 -5.38 10.48
N GLU A 36 3.37 -6.64 10.17
CA GLU A 36 4.15 -7.37 9.15
C GLU A 36 3.56 -7.27 7.73
N ARG A 37 2.25 -7.02 7.62
CA ARG A 37 1.55 -6.95 6.33
C ARG A 37 1.03 -5.54 6.07
N ILE A 38 1.89 -4.72 5.46
CA ILE A 38 1.62 -3.32 5.13
C ILE A 38 1.72 -3.16 3.62
N VAL A 39 0.76 -2.45 3.03
CA VAL A 39 0.81 -2.03 1.63
C VAL A 39 0.76 -0.52 1.50
N ILE A 40 1.65 0.05 0.70
CA ILE A 40 1.58 1.43 0.23
C ILE A 40 0.94 1.42 -1.16
N ILE A 41 -0.06 2.27 -1.38
CA ILE A 41 -0.80 2.39 -2.63
C ILE A 41 -0.65 3.81 -3.15
N ASP A 42 -0.15 3.97 -4.37
CA ASP A 42 -0.08 5.28 -5.03
C ASP A 42 -0.61 5.22 -6.47
N SER A 43 -1.26 6.32 -6.87
CA SER A 43 -1.70 6.55 -8.24
C SER A 43 -0.55 6.82 -9.21
N GLN A 44 0.60 7.30 -8.73
CA GLN A 44 1.78 7.58 -9.55
C GLN A 44 2.42 6.28 -10.03
N GLU A 45 2.81 6.23 -11.31
CA GLU A 45 3.46 5.04 -11.89
C GLU A 45 4.90 4.83 -11.39
N GLU A 46 5.54 5.90 -10.93
CA GLU A 46 6.92 5.88 -10.45
C GLU A 46 7.06 6.85 -9.27
N VAL A 47 7.70 6.38 -8.20
CA VAL A 47 8.01 7.14 -6.99
C VAL A 47 9.40 6.72 -6.50
N GLU A 48 10.20 7.70 -6.09
CA GLU A 48 11.48 7.41 -5.44
C GLU A 48 11.24 6.90 -4.01
N LEU A 49 11.41 5.59 -3.83
CA LEU A 49 11.33 4.94 -2.52
C LEU A 49 12.73 4.76 -1.94
N PRO A 50 12.92 4.94 -0.63
CA PRO A 50 14.14 4.50 0.03
C PRO A 50 14.28 2.97 -0.10
N ASP A 51 15.47 2.44 0.18
CA ASP A 51 15.61 0.98 0.32
C ASP A 51 14.84 0.53 1.56
N LEU A 52 13.76 -0.22 1.31
CA LEU A 52 12.84 -0.71 2.32
C LEU A 52 13.18 -2.16 2.75
N GLY A 53 14.27 -2.77 2.25
CA GLY A 53 14.65 -4.12 2.64
C GLY A 53 13.63 -5.21 2.27
N GLY A 54 12.73 -4.92 1.33
CA GLY A 54 11.68 -5.83 0.86
C GLY A 54 10.31 -5.67 1.52
N GLN A 55 10.14 -4.76 2.49
CA GLN A 55 8.84 -4.42 3.09
C GLN A 55 8.79 -2.95 3.52
N PRO A 56 7.64 -2.25 3.42
CA PRO A 56 6.29 -2.69 3.02
C PRO A 56 6.16 -3.03 1.53
N ASP A 57 5.08 -3.76 1.17
CA ASP A 57 4.69 -3.92 -0.23
C ASP A 57 4.27 -2.57 -0.82
N VAL A 58 4.56 -2.34 -2.11
CA VAL A 58 4.21 -1.08 -2.77
C VAL A 58 3.50 -1.32 -4.10
N LEU A 59 2.31 -0.73 -4.24
CA LEU A 59 1.45 -0.77 -5.42
C LEU A 59 1.42 0.61 -6.08
N LEU A 60 2.26 0.80 -7.10
CA LEU A 60 2.34 2.02 -7.92
C LEU A 60 1.44 1.92 -9.16
N GLY A 61 0.98 3.08 -9.65
CA GLY A 61 0.05 3.17 -10.79
C GLY A 61 -1.33 2.60 -10.47
N LYS A 62 -1.68 2.46 -9.18
CA LYS A 62 -2.92 1.85 -8.70
C LYS A 62 -3.74 2.91 -7.96
N PRO A 63 -4.55 3.73 -8.67
CA PRO A 63 -5.38 4.72 -8.02
C PRO A 63 -6.45 4.03 -7.18
N VAL A 64 -6.70 4.54 -5.97
CA VAL A 64 -7.79 4.08 -5.10
C VAL A 64 -9.12 4.55 -5.69
N GLU A 65 -10.00 3.60 -5.99
CA GLU A 65 -11.34 3.86 -6.52
C GLU A 65 -12.37 4.02 -5.39
N ARG A 66 -12.23 3.21 -4.33
CA ARG A 66 -13.20 3.19 -3.24
C ARG A 66 -12.57 2.74 -1.93
N ILE A 67 -13.05 3.33 -0.84
CA ILE A 67 -12.82 2.87 0.53
C ILE A 67 -14.19 2.63 1.16
N LYS A 68 -14.46 1.42 1.65
CA LYS A 68 -15.70 1.06 2.36
C LYS A 68 -15.57 1.34 3.86
N GLU A 69 -16.70 1.39 4.57
CA GLU A 69 -16.74 1.64 6.02
C GLU A 69 -16.06 0.55 6.86
N ASP A 70 -15.94 -0.67 6.32
CA ASP A 70 -15.25 -1.79 6.96
C ASP A 70 -13.72 -1.78 6.76
N GLY A 71 -13.17 -0.73 6.13
CA GLY A 71 -11.74 -0.60 5.84
C GLY A 71 -11.31 -1.28 4.54
N THR A 72 -12.26 -1.80 3.76
CA THR A 72 -11.94 -2.36 2.44
C THR A 72 -11.53 -1.28 1.45
N VAL A 73 -10.39 -1.43 0.80
CA VAL A 73 -9.89 -0.56 -0.28
C VAL A 73 -9.95 -1.29 -1.63
N THR A 74 -10.52 -0.61 -2.63
CA THR A 74 -10.56 -1.03 -4.04
C THR A 74 -9.67 -0.10 -4.86
N VAL A 75 -8.81 -0.67 -5.71
CA VAL A 75 -7.88 0.07 -6.59
C VAL A 75 -8.10 -0.28 -8.06
N SER A 76 -7.76 0.63 -8.97
CA SER A 76 -8.00 0.43 -10.41
C SER A 76 -7.03 -0.57 -11.04
N GLY A 77 -7.54 -1.46 -11.90
CA GLY A 77 -6.74 -2.40 -12.69
C GLY A 77 -6.19 -3.61 -11.93
N ALA A 78 -6.77 -3.96 -10.78
CA ALA A 78 -6.63 -5.25 -10.12
C ALA A 78 -7.91 -5.51 -9.30
N ASP A 79 -8.56 -6.66 -9.47
CA ASP A 79 -9.64 -7.13 -8.60
C ASP A 79 -9.03 -7.60 -7.28
N PHE A 80 -8.46 -6.67 -6.54
CA PHE A 80 -7.76 -6.94 -5.31
C PHE A 80 -8.42 -6.15 -4.18
N GLU A 81 -8.86 -6.88 -3.16
CA GLU A 81 -9.58 -6.35 -2.01
C GLU A 81 -8.61 -6.27 -0.84
N VAL A 82 -8.16 -5.06 -0.48
CA VAL A 82 -7.37 -4.84 0.74
C VAL A 82 -8.34 -4.62 1.88
N THR A 83 -8.37 -5.45 2.93
CA THR A 83 -9.11 -5.11 4.16
C THR A 83 -8.14 -4.58 5.21
N ALA A 84 -8.02 -3.27 5.37
CA ALA A 84 -7.06 -2.70 6.30
C ALA A 84 -7.64 -1.53 7.10
N THR A 85 -7.09 -1.27 8.28
CA THR A 85 -7.37 0.00 8.97
C THR A 85 -6.69 1.11 8.18
N VAL A 86 -7.48 2.00 7.56
CA VAL A 86 -6.97 3.05 6.67
C VAL A 86 -6.44 4.23 7.50
N ALA A 87 -5.16 4.55 7.32
CA ALA A 87 -4.59 5.82 7.73
C ALA A 87 -4.45 6.71 6.48
N VAL A 88 -5.27 7.77 6.38
CA VAL A 88 -5.15 8.77 5.32
C VAL A 88 -4.17 9.84 5.76
N VAL A 89 -3.08 10.02 5.02
CA VAL A 89 -2.07 11.06 5.28
C VAL A 89 -2.18 12.11 4.17
N ALA A 90 -2.56 13.34 4.55
CA ALA A 90 -2.77 14.48 3.64
C ALA A 90 -1.53 15.39 3.57
#